data_AF-A0A359KJ48-F1
#
_entry.id   AF-A0A359KJ48-F1
#
_cell.length_a   1.000
_cell.length_b   1.000
_cell.length_c   1.000
_cell.angle_alpha   90.00
_cell.angle_beta   90.00
_cell.angle_gamma   90.00
#
_symmetry.space_group_name_H-M   'P 1'
#
loop_
_entity.id
_entity.type
_entity.pdbx_description
1 polymer ?
#
loop_
_entity_poly.entity_id
_entity_poly.type
_entity_poly.pdbx_seq_one_letter_code
_entity_poly.pdbx_strand_id
1 'polypeptide(L)'
;MTQRDPLSADASPPDDVAAQLRVVLRLAFAGSVADELAGRVRDEDDRAGLRRLLRSARSRLVLDHMLRRLPWWRDRGQSTAIGASSAVRPDDAVMLIARVGLGLDVLDISQLLDTTPEQVAASLFAGRRALDRRIGEACDRFAEAIGEYDDPSADPDERVALVTHARFCRSCNQAIERSRQVDTLIHSEMDRISVGLGSIPPARDRATRLRPELLLPAGLVAVA
;
A
#
# COMPACT_ATOMS: atom_id res chain seq x y z
N MET A 1 43.04 -22.83 11.50
CA MET A 1 42.74 -22.29 12.84
C MET A 1 43.23 -20.86 12.82
N THR A 2 42.39 -19.86 12.56
CA THR A 2 41.38 -19.35 13.50
C THR A 2 40.08 -18.95 12.79
N GLN A 3 39.00 -19.31 13.46
CA GLN A 3 37.60 -19.05 13.17
C GLN A 3 37.22 -17.67 13.75
N ARG A 4 36.46 -16.87 13.00
CA ARG A 4 35.47 -15.89 13.48
C ARG A 4 34.58 -15.45 12.31
N ASP A 5 33.41 -16.07 12.24
CA ASP A 5 32.16 -15.52 11.69
C ASP A 5 31.40 -14.83 12.87
N PRO A 6 30.25 -14.14 12.70
CA PRO A 6 29.50 -13.77 11.47
C PRO A 6 28.88 -12.33 11.51
N LEU A 7 28.14 -11.94 10.46
CA LEU A 7 27.00 -11.00 10.47
C LEU A 7 27.21 -9.61 11.09
N SER A 8 27.69 -8.65 10.29
CA SER A 8 27.32 -7.25 10.47
C SER A 8 26.06 -6.98 9.63
N ALA A 9 25.00 -6.55 10.30
CA ALA A 9 23.73 -6.19 9.71
C ALA A 9 23.91 -5.14 8.59
N ASP A 10 23.55 -5.51 7.36
CA ASP A 10 23.28 -4.56 6.29
C ASP A 10 21.99 -3.80 6.65
N ALA A 11 22.12 -2.73 7.42
CA ALA A 11 21.06 -1.74 7.53
C ALA A 11 21.03 -0.98 6.20
N SER A 12 19.99 -1.20 5.38
CA SER A 12 19.76 -0.42 4.18
C SER A 12 19.69 1.08 4.55
N PRO A 13 20.32 1.98 3.77
CA PRO A 13 20.30 3.40 4.08
C PRO A 13 18.86 3.92 4.13
N PRO A 14 18.55 4.89 5.02
CA PRO A 14 17.19 5.41 5.20
C PRO A 14 16.57 6.01 3.92
N ASP A 15 17.41 6.37 2.94
CA ASP A 15 16.96 6.82 1.62
C ASP A 15 16.25 5.71 0.81
N ASP A 16 16.60 4.45 1.04
CA ASP A 16 16.02 3.28 0.34
C ASP A 16 14.60 2.99 0.82
N VAL A 17 14.35 3.06 2.13
CA VAL A 17 13.02 2.85 2.73
C VAL A 17 12.04 3.93 2.25
N ALA A 18 12.46 5.19 2.28
CA ALA A 18 11.63 6.29 1.80
C ALA A 18 11.37 6.18 0.28
N ALA A 19 12.35 5.74 -0.51
CA ALA A 19 12.17 5.50 -1.93
C ALA A 19 11.17 4.36 -2.21
N GLN A 20 11.28 3.25 -1.49
CA GLN A 20 10.35 2.12 -1.60
C GLN A 20 8.92 2.53 -1.22
N LEU A 21 8.75 3.23 -0.10
CA LEU A 21 7.43 3.74 0.32
C LEU A 21 6.82 4.67 -0.72
N ARG A 22 7.62 5.55 -1.33
CA ARG A 22 7.17 6.44 -2.41
C ARG A 22 6.67 5.64 -3.63
N VAL A 23 7.38 4.57 -4.02
CA VAL A 23 6.97 3.70 -5.13
C VAL A 23 5.63 3.04 -4.82
N VAL A 24 5.53 2.41 -3.65
CA VAL A 24 4.33 1.68 -3.22
C VAL A 24 3.12 2.60 -3.10
N LEU A 25 3.29 3.77 -2.49
CA LEU A 25 2.20 4.75 -2.33
C LEU A 25 1.73 5.32 -3.67
N ARG A 26 2.60 5.40 -4.69
CA ARG A 26 2.21 5.84 -6.04
C ARG A 26 1.29 4.84 -6.76
N LEU A 27 1.17 3.60 -6.29
CA LEU A 27 0.13 2.69 -6.77
C LEU A 27 -1.28 3.24 -6.50
N ALA A 28 -1.44 4.04 -5.45
CA ALA A 28 -2.72 4.47 -4.93
C ALA A 28 -2.92 6.00 -4.88
N PHE A 29 -1.83 6.77 -4.89
CA PHE A 29 -1.85 8.21 -4.74
C PHE A 29 -1.06 8.93 -5.83
N ALA A 30 -1.45 10.18 -6.11
CA ALA A 30 -0.65 11.08 -6.92
C ALA A 30 0.71 11.38 -6.26
N GLY A 31 1.72 11.75 -7.06
CA GLY A 31 3.11 11.88 -6.61
C GLY A 31 3.32 12.71 -5.34
N SER A 32 2.73 13.92 -5.25
CA SER A 32 2.90 14.79 -4.07
C SER A 32 2.34 14.20 -2.78
N VAL A 33 1.23 13.45 -2.87
CA VAL A 33 0.61 12.80 -1.72
C VAL A 33 1.41 11.57 -1.30
N ALA A 34 1.91 10.79 -2.27
CA ALA A 34 2.79 9.67 -2.01
C ALA A 34 4.08 10.13 -1.30
N ASP A 35 4.69 11.23 -1.76
CA ASP A 35 5.90 11.78 -1.15
C ASP A 35 5.65 12.32 0.28
N GLU A 36 4.52 13.00 0.51
CA GLU A 36 4.12 13.48 1.84
C GLU A 36 3.91 12.33 2.83
N LEU A 37 3.25 11.26 2.40
CA LEU A 37 2.99 10.09 3.25
C LEU A 37 4.27 9.29 3.52
N ALA A 38 5.12 9.09 2.51
CA ALA A 38 6.39 8.38 2.65
C ALA A 38 7.33 9.07 3.65
N GLY A 39 7.37 10.41 3.66
CA GLY A 39 8.21 11.18 4.59
C GLY A 39 7.82 11.09 6.07
N ARG A 40 6.74 10.37 6.42
CA ARG A 40 6.28 10.18 7.81
C ARG A 40 6.90 8.97 8.51
N VAL A 41 7.56 8.08 7.76
CA VAL A 41 8.28 6.92 8.26
C VAL A 41 9.77 7.24 8.24
N ARG A 42 10.45 7.05 9.38
CA ARG A 42 11.84 7.50 9.56
C ARG A 42 12.88 6.44 9.23
N ASP A 43 12.54 5.19 9.51
CA ASP A 43 13.39 4.03 9.32
C ASP A 43 12.51 2.78 9.07
N GLU A 44 13.15 1.66 8.73
CA GLU A 44 12.49 0.40 8.41
C GLU A 44 11.74 -0.19 9.63
N ASP A 45 12.25 0.07 10.83
CA ASP A 45 11.73 -0.48 12.09
C ASP A 45 10.64 0.39 12.74
N ASP A 46 10.29 1.56 12.17
CA ASP A 46 9.27 2.48 12.69
C ASP A 46 7.85 1.93 12.51
N ARG A 47 7.54 0.85 13.22
CA ARG A 47 6.23 0.17 13.23
C ARG A 47 5.10 1.15 13.61
N ALA A 48 5.38 2.12 14.48
CA ALA A 48 4.43 3.17 14.85
C ALA A 48 4.19 4.15 13.69
N GLY A 49 5.24 4.52 12.94
CA GLY A 49 5.18 5.30 11.71
C GLY A 49 4.40 4.60 10.62
N LEU A 50 4.70 3.32 10.38
CA LEU A 50 3.99 2.48 9.43
C LEU A 50 2.49 2.37 9.77
N ARG A 51 2.14 2.17 11.04
CA ARG A 51 0.75 2.20 11.53
C ARG A 51 0.06 3.53 11.23
N ARG A 52 0.73 4.67 11.50
CA ARG A 52 0.19 6.00 11.18
C ARG A 52 0.05 6.21 9.66
N LEU A 53 1.00 5.72 8.87
CA LEU A 53 0.98 5.79 7.41
C LEU A 53 -0.20 5.02 6.85
N LEU A 54 -0.39 3.75 7.21
CA LEU A 54 -1.48 2.92 6.67
C LEU A 54 -2.86 3.49 7.05
N ARG A 55 -3.03 4.01 8.27
CA ARG A 55 -4.27 4.70 8.68
C ARG A 55 -4.52 6.00 7.91
N SER A 56 -3.46 6.77 7.68
CA SER A 56 -3.53 8.01 6.89
C SER A 56 -3.90 7.69 5.44
N ALA A 57 -3.27 6.66 4.86
CA ALA A 57 -3.56 6.16 3.53
C ALA A 57 -5.01 5.70 3.41
N ARG A 58 -5.51 4.91 4.38
CA ARG A 58 -6.92 4.48 4.44
C ARG A 58 -7.88 5.66 4.45
N SER A 59 -7.67 6.60 5.37
CA SER A 59 -8.53 7.78 5.50
C SER A 59 -8.55 8.59 4.21
N ARG A 60 -7.39 8.74 3.57
CA ARG A 60 -7.26 9.49 2.32
C ARG A 60 -7.91 8.78 1.14
N LEU A 61 -7.76 7.46 1.02
CA LEU A 61 -8.45 6.68 -0.01
C LEU A 61 -9.97 6.73 0.15
N VAL A 62 -10.48 6.69 1.38
CA VAL A 62 -11.91 6.87 1.65
C VAL A 62 -12.38 8.25 1.19
N LEU A 63 -11.65 9.31 1.56
CA LEU A 63 -11.97 10.68 1.14
C LEU A 63 -11.92 10.83 -0.38
N ASP A 64 -10.85 10.38 -1.03
CA ASP A 64 -10.69 10.48 -2.48
C ASP A 64 -11.79 9.68 -3.22
N HIS A 65 -12.15 8.50 -2.70
CA HIS A 65 -13.24 7.70 -3.23
C HIS A 65 -14.62 8.37 -3.07
N MET A 66 -14.86 9.06 -1.93
CA MET A 66 -16.07 9.85 -1.72
C MET A 66 -16.12 11.08 -2.65
N LEU A 67 -15.01 11.82 -2.75
CA LEU A 67 -14.92 13.03 -3.58
C LEU A 67 -15.09 12.74 -5.06
N ARG A 68 -14.62 11.58 -5.55
CA ARG A 68 -14.83 11.15 -6.95
C ARG A 68 -16.29 10.90 -7.33
N ARG A 69 -17.19 10.78 -6.35
CA ARG A 69 -18.64 10.75 -6.62
C ARG A 69 -19.15 12.11 -7.09
N LEU A 70 -18.41 13.17 -6.85
CA LEU A 70 -18.75 14.52 -7.30
C LEU A 70 -18.35 14.71 -8.78
N PRO A 71 -19.26 15.19 -9.66
CA PRO A 71 -19.00 15.31 -11.10
C PRO A 71 -17.77 16.16 -11.44
N TRP A 72 -17.54 17.23 -10.69
CA TRP A 72 -16.46 18.20 -10.91
C TRP A 72 -15.08 17.72 -10.43
N TRP A 73 -15.01 16.59 -9.72
CA TRP A 73 -13.76 15.99 -9.23
C TRP A 73 -13.25 14.85 -10.13
N ARG A 74 -14.10 14.27 -11.00
CA ARG A 74 -13.72 13.11 -11.83
C ARG A 74 -12.57 13.40 -12.77
N ASP A 75 -12.53 14.61 -13.35
CA ASP A 75 -11.55 14.97 -14.38
C ASP A 75 -10.23 15.50 -13.81
N ARG A 76 -10.13 15.70 -12.48
CA ARG A 76 -8.93 16.26 -11.84
C ARG A 76 -7.97 15.22 -11.26
N GLY A 77 -8.41 13.97 -11.16
CA GLY A 77 -7.64 12.91 -10.52
C GLY A 77 -6.70 12.19 -11.49
N GLN A 78 -5.43 12.02 -11.12
CA GLN A 78 -4.55 11.08 -11.79
C GLN A 78 -5.12 9.66 -11.70
N SER A 79 -5.02 8.88 -12.77
CA SER A 79 -5.36 7.45 -12.72
C SER A 79 -4.23 6.69 -12.03
N THR A 80 -4.60 5.91 -11.02
CA THR A 80 -3.70 5.09 -10.20
C THR A 80 -4.17 3.64 -10.23
N ALA A 81 -3.25 2.68 -10.16
CA ALA A 81 -3.54 1.26 -10.33
C ALA A 81 -4.53 0.71 -9.28
N ILE A 82 -4.37 1.08 -8.00
CA ILE A 82 -5.19 0.58 -6.88
C ILE A 82 -5.80 1.72 -6.04
N GLY A 83 -5.69 2.97 -6.50
CA GLY A 83 -6.24 4.14 -5.81
C GLY A 83 -7.71 4.40 -6.11
N ALA A 84 -8.18 5.62 -5.81
CA ALA A 84 -9.60 5.97 -5.89
C ALA A 84 -10.21 5.92 -7.31
N SER A 85 -9.38 5.86 -8.37
CA SER A 85 -9.82 5.60 -9.76
C SER A 85 -10.14 4.14 -10.05
N SER A 86 -9.61 3.23 -9.24
CA SER A 86 -9.76 1.81 -9.46
C SER A 86 -11.12 1.30 -8.97
N ALA A 87 -11.44 0.06 -9.32
CA ALA A 87 -12.61 -0.63 -8.79
C ALA A 87 -12.40 -1.14 -7.35
N VAL A 88 -11.20 -1.00 -6.80
CA VAL A 88 -10.82 -1.50 -5.47
C VAL A 88 -11.41 -0.60 -4.38
N ARG A 89 -11.99 -1.21 -3.35
CA ARG A 89 -12.50 -0.44 -2.19
C ARG A 89 -11.32 0.11 -1.39
N PRO A 90 -11.49 1.24 -0.69
CA PRO A 90 -10.40 1.85 0.09
C PRO A 90 -9.71 0.90 1.08
N ASP A 91 -10.49 0.04 1.75
CA ASP A 91 -9.95 -0.91 2.74
C ASP A 91 -9.13 -2.00 2.04
N ASP A 92 -9.68 -2.62 1.00
CA ASP A 92 -8.99 -3.64 0.19
C ASP A 92 -7.70 -3.08 -0.45
N ALA A 93 -7.72 -1.82 -0.89
CA ALA A 93 -6.56 -1.15 -1.47
C ALA A 93 -5.43 -0.99 -0.44
N VAL A 94 -5.75 -0.62 0.80
CA VAL A 94 -4.75 -0.53 1.88
C VAL A 94 -4.17 -1.91 2.21
N MET A 95 -4.99 -2.95 2.23
CA MET A 95 -4.48 -4.32 2.46
C MET A 95 -3.56 -4.77 1.32
N LEU A 96 -3.89 -4.49 0.06
CA LEU A 96 -3.02 -4.79 -1.09
C LEU A 96 -1.71 -3.99 -1.03
N ILE A 97 -1.77 -2.70 -0.69
CA ILE A 97 -0.57 -1.86 -0.49
C ILE A 97 0.33 -2.49 0.58
N ALA A 98 -0.24 -2.87 1.72
CA ALA A 98 0.51 -3.41 2.84
C ALA A 98 1.11 -4.80 2.52
N ARG A 99 0.31 -5.70 1.93
CA ARG A 99 0.71 -7.08 1.67
C ARG A 99 1.62 -7.24 0.47
N VAL A 100 1.26 -6.62 -0.66
CA VAL A 100 1.96 -6.77 -1.94
C VAL A 100 3.03 -5.69 -2.10
N GLY A 101 2.72 -4.45 -1.72
CA GLY A 101 3.66 -3.35 -1.85
C GLY A 101 4.75 -3.33 -0.79
N LEU A 102 4.39 -3.55 0.48
CA LEU A 102 5.32 -3.50 1.61
C LEU A 102 5.78 -4.88 2.08
N GLY A 103 5.22 -5.97 1.53
CA GLY A 103 5.62 -7.34 1.88
C GLY A 103 5.25 -7.77 3.31
N LEU A 104 4.33 -7.07 3.98
CA LEU A 104 3.91 -7.40 5.34
C LEU A 104 3.04 -8.65 5.34
N ASP A 105 3.23 -9.55 6.30
CA ASP A 105 2.31 -10.67 6.49
C ASP A 105 0.95 -10.23 7.05
N VAL A 106 -0.07 -11.08 6.89
CA VAL A 106 -1.44 -10.82 7.32
C VAL A 106 -1.53 -10.53 8.81
N LEU A 107 -0.74 -11.22 9.64
CA LEU A 107 -0.74 -11.03 11.08
C LEU A 107 -0.24 -9.63 11.45
N ASP A 108 0.86 -9.17 10.85
CA ASP A 108 1.40 -7.83 11.03
C ASP A 108 0.41 -6.76 10.56
N ILE A 109 -0.21 -6.94 9.40
CA ILE A 109 -1.24 -6.03 8.90
C ILE A 109 -2.40 -5.94 9.89
N SER A 110 -2.84 -7.07 10.43
CA SER A 110 -3.97 -7.14 11.37
C SER A 110 -3.70 -6.32 12.63
N GLN A 111 -2.48 -6.43 13.18
CA GLN A 111 -2.03 -5.70 14.36
C GLN A 111 -1.82 -4.21 14.09
N LEU A 112 -1.28 -3.85 12.93
CA LEU A 112 -1.06 -2.44 12.55
C LEU A 112 -2.39 -1.69 12.39
N LEU A 113 -3.40 -2.37 11.84
CA LEU A 113 -4.69 -1.77 11.50
C LEU A 113 -5.80 -2.00 12.53
N ASP A 114 -5.51 -2.67 13.64
CA ASP A 114 -6.50 -3.10 14.66
C ASP A 114 -7.69 -3.84 14.02
N THR A 115 -7.38 -4.85 13.20
CA THR A 115 -8.34 -5.70 12.47
C THR A 115 -8.02 -7.17 12.72
N THR A 116 -8.85 -8.11 12.25
CA THR A 116 -8.54 -9.55 12.36
C THR A 116 -7.82 -10.09 11.11
N PRO A 117 -7.02 -11.16 11.22
CA PRO A 117 -6.41 -11.85 10.07
C PRO A 117 -7.41 -12.21 8.98
N GLU A 118 -8.57 -12.77 9.37
CA GLU A 118 -9.63 -13.20 8.46
C GLU A 118 -10.19 -12.01 7.66
N GLN A 119 -10.32 -10.85 8.29
CA GLN A 119 -10.73 -9.62 7.62
C GLN A 119 -9.70 -9.13 6.61
N VAL A 120 -8.40 -9.25 6.93
CA VAL A 120 -7.31 -8.92 5.99
C VAL A 120 -7.35 -9.88 4.81
N ALA A 121 -7.42 -11.19 5.05
CA ALA A 121 -7.50 -12.24 4.04
C ALA A 121 -8.67 -12.02 3.07
N ALA A 122 -9.87 -11.81 3.61
CA ALA A 122 -11.06 -11.54 2.83
C ALA A 122 -10.91 -10.26 1.98
N SER A 123 -10.32 -9.20 2.56
CA SER A 123 -10.06 -7.94 1.86
C SER A 123 -9.02 -8.09 0.74
N LEU A 124 -7.98 -8.92 0.94
CA LEU A 124 -6.99 -9.23 -0.09
C LEU A 124 -7.64 -9.96 -1.27
N PHE A 125 -8.46 -10.98 -1.00
CA PHE A 125 -9.18 -11.69 -2.07
C PHE A 125 -10.15 -10.77 -2.81
N ALA A 126 -10.93 -9.95 -2.09
CA ALA A 126 -11.85 -8.98 -2.66
C ALA A 126 -11.13 -7.93 -3.52
N GLY A 127 -10.00 -7.41 -3.03
CA GLY A 127 -9.17 -6.43 -3.74
C GLY A 127 -8.60 -6.99 -5.05
N ARG A 128 -8.07 -8.21 -5.02
CA ARG A 128 -7.57 -8.88 -6.24
C ARG A 128 -8.70 -9.09 -7.24
N ARG A 129 -9.88 -9.55 -6.79
CA ARG A 129 -11.06 -9.73 -7.63
C ARG A 129 -11.57 -8.40 -8.23
N ALA A 130 -11.44 -7.29 -7.51
CA ALA A 130 -11.77 -5.98 -8.04
C ALA A 130 -10.83 -5.54 -9.17
N LEU A 131 -9.55 -5.95 -9.12
CA LEU A 131 -8.56 -5.68 -10.17
C LEU A 131 -8.68 -6.63 -11.37
N ASP A 132 -9.00 -7.90 -11.15
CA ASP A 132 -9.31 -8.86 -12.22
C ASP A 132 -10.66 -9.54 -12.00
N ARG A 133 -11.69 -9.06 -12.71
CA ARG A 133 -13.05 -9.62 -12.66
C ARG A 133 -13.14 -11.08 -13.13
N ARG A 134 -12.10 -11.61 -13.78
CA ARG A 134 -12.01 -13.03 -14.18
C ARG A 134 -11.66 -13.94 -13.00
N ILE A 135 -11.25 -13.37 -11.87
CA ILE A 135 -11.33 -14.02 -10.57
C ILE A 135 -12.83 -14.15 -10.27
N GLY A 136 -13.39 -15.27 -10.71
CA GLY A 136 -14.80 -15.59 -10.51
C GLY A 136 -15.11 -15.88 -9.04
N GLU A 137 -16.25 -16.50 -8.80
CA GLU A 137 -16.61 -16.98 -7.48
C GLU A 137 -15.79 -18.24 -7.16
N ALA A 138 -14.96 -18.16 -6.12
CA ALA A 138 -14.38 -19.32 -5.46
C ALA A 138 -15.41 -19.91 -4.49
N CYS A 139 -15.17 -21.13 -4.02
CA CYS A 139 -15.99 -21.67 -2.94
C CYS A 139 -15.81 -20.81 -1.68
N ASP A 140 -16.92 -20.36 -1.08
CA ASP A 140 -16.92 -19.41 0.04
C ASP A 140 -15.99 -19.83 1.20
N ARG A 141 -15.99 -21.13 1.54
CA ARG A 141 -15.12 -21.72 2.57
C ARG A 141 -13.62 -21.42 2.37
N PHE A 142 -13.20 -21.21 1.12
CA PHE A 142 -11.80 -21.03 0.77
C PHE A 142 -11.44 -19.59 0.40
N ALA A 143 -12.40 -18.64 0.47
CA ALA A 143 -12.15 -17.26 0.08
C ALA A 143 -11.01 -16.61 0.89
N GLU A 144 -10.99 -16.85 2.20
CA GLU A 144 -9.94 -16.35 3.11
C GLU A 144 -8.59 -17.03 2.83
N ALA A 145 -8.56 -18.36 2.78
CA ALA A 145 -7.34 -19.10 2.43
C ALA A 145 -6.76 -18.72 1.04
N ILE A 146 -7.61 -18.35 0.07
CA ILE A 146 -7.15 -17.81 -1.22
C ILE A 146 -6.62 -16.39 -1.05
N GLY A 147 -7.16 -15.58 -0.14
CA GLY A 147 -6.61 -14.29 0.26
C GLY A 147 -5.18 -14.38 0.78
N GLU A 148 -4.87 -15.43 1.52
CA GLU A 148 -3.56 -15.66 2.17
C GLU A 148 -2.67 -16.66 1.43
N TYR A 149 -2.94 -16.95 0.15
CA TYR A 149 -2.34 -18.10 -0.55
C TYR A 149 -0.79 -18.13 -0.56
N ASP A 150 -0.15 -16.95 -0.51
CA ASP A 150 1.30 -16.74 -0.48
C ASP A 150 1.80 -16.25 0.88
N ASP A 151 0.93 -16.16 1.88
CA ASP A 151 1.28 -15.68 3.21
C ASP A 151 2.05 -16.76 3.99
N PRO A 152 3.25 -16.45 4.51
CA PRO A 152 4.03 -17.39 5.30
C PRO A 152 3.43 -17.66 6.70
N SER A 153 2.61 -16.74 7.21
CA SER A 153 1.96 -16.82 8.54
C SER A 153 0.62 -17.58 8.51
N ALA A 154 0.07 -17.84 7.31
CA ALA A 154 -1.19 -18.54 7.14
C ALA A 154 -1.13 -19.99 7.67
N ASP A 155 -2.26 -20.47 8.21
CA ASP A 155 -2.37 -21.81 8.80
C ASP A 155 -1.97 -22.89 7.78
N PRO A 156 -0.93 -23.69 8.05
CA PRO A 156 -0.48 -24.77 7.16
C PRO A 156 -1.60 -25.76 6.81
N ASP A 157 -2.50 -26.07 7.75
CA ASP A 157 -3.57 -27.04 7.53
C ASP A 157 -4.64 -26.48 6.58
N GLU A 158 -4.97 -25.19 6.71
CA GLU A 158 -5.88 -24.52 5.78
C GLU A 158 -5.28 -24.40 4.37
N ARG A 159 -3.98 -24.13 4.28
CA ARG A 159 -3.26 -24.11 2.99
C ARG A 159 -3.25 -25.47 2.33
N VAL A 160 -3.00 -26.53 3.09
CA VAL A 160 -3.05 -27.92 2.59
C VAL A 160 -4.48 -28.26 2.13
N ALA A 161 -5.50 -27.88 2.90
CA ALA A 161 -6.90 -28.09 2.54
C ALA A 161 -7.27 -27.35 1.24
N LEU A 162 -6.86 -26.08 1.10
CA LEU A 162 -7.06 -25.29 -0.11
C LEU A 162 -6.38 -25.92 -1.32
N VAL A 163 -5.09 -26.26 -1.22
CA VAL A 163 -4.33 -26.86 -2.33
C VAL A 163 -4.94 -28.20 -2.74
N THR A 164 -5.34 -29.01 -1.76
CA THR A 164 -5.99 -30.30 -2.03
C THR A 164 -7.32 -30.12 -2.75
N HIS A 165 -8.14 -29.17 -2.30
CA HIS A 165 -9.42 -28.86 -2.93
C HIS A 165 -9.24 -28.28 -4.35
N ALA A 166 -8.31 -27.33 -4.53
CA ALA A 166 -8.03 -26.67 -5.80
C ALA A 166 -7.51 -27.63 -6.89
N ARG A 167 -7.03 -28.83 -6.54
CA ARG A 167 -6.70 -29.87 -7.55
C ARG A 167 -7.94 -30.36 -8.31
N PHE A 168 -9.10 -30.32 -7.69
CA PHE A 168 -10.35 -30.84 -8.26
C PHE A 168 -11.39 -29.75 -8.53
N CYS A 169 -11.25 -28.59 -7.90
CA CYS A 169 -12.13 -27.45 -8.09
C CYS A 169 -11.51 -26.41 -9.03
N ARG A 170 -12.00 -26.35 -10.28
CA ARG A 170 -11.49 -25.44 -11.32
C ARG A 170 -11.62 -23.97 -10.91
N SER A 171 -12.71 -23.57 -10.24
CA SER A 171 -12.92 -22.18 -9.82
C SER A 171 -11.90 -21.75 -8.78
N CYS A 172 -11.68 -22.54 -7.73
CA CYS A 172 -10.65 -22.26 -6.71
C CYS A 172 -9.24 -22.27 -7.31
N ASN A 173 -8.92 -23.21 -8.21
CA ASN A 173 -7.63 -23.23 -8.90
C ASN A 173 -7.39 -21.94 -9.71
N GLN A 174 -8.38 -21.54 -10.50
CA GLN A 174 -8.33 -20.33 -11.30
C GLN A 174 -8.22 -19.09 -10.41
N ALA A 175 -8.94 -19.05 -9.28
CA ALA A 175 -8.88 -17.93 -8.35
C ALA A 175 -7.48 -17.72 -7.76
N ILE A 176 -6.79 -18.79 -7.37
CA ILE A 176 -5.40 -18.74 -6.88
C ILE A 176 -4.47 -18.23 -7.99
N GLU A 177 -4.53 -18.84 -9.17
CA GLU A 177 -3.64 -18.50 -10.29
C GLU A 177 -3.83 -17.05 -10.75
N ARG A 178 -5.07 -16.58 -10.83
CA ARG A 178 -5.36 -15.19 -11.18
C ARG A 178 -4.96 -14.21 -10.07
N SER A 179 -5.08 -14.61 -8.80
CA SER A 179 -4.58 -13.81 -7.67
C SER A 179 -3.07 -13.58 -7.79
N ARG A 180 -2.30 -14.63 -8.14
CA ARG A 180 -0.86 -14.52 -8.44
C ARG A 180 -0.57 -13.57 -9.60
N GLN A 181 -1.37 -13.64 -10.66
CA GLN A 181 -1.22 -12.75 -11.81
C GLN A 181 -1.48 -11.29 -11.43
N VAL A 182 -2.48 -11.01 -10.60
CA VAL A 182 -2.72 -9.66 -10.07
C VAL A 182 -1.52 -9.17 -9.25
N ASP A 183 -0.99 -9.99 -8.35
CA ASP A 183 0.18 -9.61 -7.54
C ASP A 183 1.39 -9.35 -8.44
N THR A 184 1.61 -10.17 -9.48
CA THR A 184 2.67 -9.96 -10.49
C THR A 184 2.50 -8.63 -11.23
N LEU A 185 1.26 -8.25 -11.58
CA LEU A 185 0.96 -6.98 -12.24
C LEU A 185 1.22 -5.79 -11.33
N ILE A 186 0.91 -5.90 -10.04
CA ILE A 186 1.20 -4.86 -9.05
C ILE A 186 2.72 -4.65 -8.93
N HIS A 187 3.50 -5.72 -8.81
CA HIS A 187 4.97 -5.62 -8.80
C HIS A 187 5.50 -4.99 -10.10
N SER A 188 4.97 -5.38 -11.26
CA SER A 188 5.37 -4.79 -12.55
C SER A 188 5.04 -3.30 -12.65
N GLU A 189 3.96 -2.84 -12.01
CA GLU A 189 3.63 -1.41 -11.92
C GLU A 189 4.59 -0.69 -10.98
N MET A 190 4.94 -1.28 -9.84
CA MET A 190 5.96 -0.75 -8.94
C MET A 190 7.30 -0.59 -9.66
N ASP A 191 7.73 -1.58 -10.44
CA ASP A 191 8.97 -1.51 -11.23
C ASP A 191 8.93 -0.34 -12.23
N ARG A 192 7.80 -0.16 -12.94
CA ARG A 192 7.60 0.98 -13.85
C ARG A 192 7.67 2.32 -13.11
N ILE A 193 7.06 2.41 -11.94
CA ILE A 193 7.11 3.61 -11.09
C ILE A 193 8.55 3.88 -10.63
N SER A 194 9.26 2.85 -10.16
CA SER A 194 10.66 2.94 -9.72
C SER A 194 11.57 3.48 -10.83
N VAL A 195 11.46 2.97 -12.05
CA VAL A 195 12.21 3.47 -13.22
C VAL A 195 11.88 4.95 -13.50
N GLY A 196 10.60 5.31 -13.43
CA GLY A 196 10.17 6.70 -13.58
C GLY A 196 10.78 7.63 -12.52
N LEU A 197 10.95 7.16 -11.28
CA LEU A 197 11.55 7.93 -10.19
C LEU A 197 13.07 8.03 -10.27
N GLY A 198 13.75 6.99 -10.73
CA GLY A 198 15.19 7.02 -10.97
C GLY A 198 15.60 8.08 -12.01
N SER A 199 14.66 8.58 -12.82
CA SER A 199 14.87 9.67 -13.78
C SER A 199 14.67 11.09 -13.19
N ILE A 200 14.20 11.21 -11.95
CA ILE A 200 13.92 12.48 -11.28
C ILE A 200 14.92 12.63 -10.13
N PRO A 201 15.86 13.61 -10.17
CA PRO A 201 16.74 13.86 -9.04
C PRO A 201 15.87 14.13 -7.80
N PRO A 202 16.24 13.60 -6.61
CA PRO A 202 15.52 13.94 -5.39
C PRO A 202 15.45 15.47 -5.30
N ALA A 203 14.24 16.00 -5.12
CA ALA A 203 14.05 17.42 -4.91
C ALA A 203 14.87 17.79 -3.68
N ARG A 204 16.06 18.38 -3.90
CA ARG A 204 16.85 18.96 -2.81
C ARG A 204 15.90 19.84 -2.04
N ASP A 205 15.79 19.57 -0.75
CA ASP A 205 15.08 20.39 0.21
C ASP A 205 15.38 21.86 -0.08
N ARG A 206 14.47 22.52 -0.79
CA ARG A 206 14.36 23.97 -0.69
C ARG A 206 13.71 24.15 0.67
N ALA A 207 14.55 24.10 1.70
CA ALA A 207 14.31 24.82 2.93
C ALA A 207 14.11 26.28 2.55
N THR A 208 12.89 26.63 2.16
CA THR A 208 12.38 27.98 2.22
C THR A 208 12.43 28.34 3.70
N ARG A 209 13.59 28.84 4.13
CA ARG A 209 13.68 29.71 5.30
C ARG A 209 12.70 30.85 5.01
N LEU A 210 11.49 30.72 5.54
CA LEU A 210 10.60 31.86 5.69
C LEU A 210 11.38 32.88 6.50
N ARG A 211 11.88 33.92 5.83
CA ARG A 211 12.45 35.10 6.48
C ARG A 211 11.34 35.72 7.34
N PRO A 212 11.52 35.88 8.66
CA PRO A 212 10.48 36.41 9.54
C PRO A 212 10.35 37.95 9.49
N GLU A 213 10.59 38.60 8.35
CA GLU A 213 10.69 40.08 8.26
C GLU A 213 9.52 40.80 7.58
N LEU A 214 8.37 40.14 7.36
CA LEU A 214 7.17 40.80 6.80
C LEU A 214 5.91 40.66 7.67
N LEU A 215 6.10 40.67 8.99
CA LEU A 215 5.03 41.00 9.94
C LEU A 215 5.14 42.49 10.32
N LEU A 216 4.77 43.36 9.39
CA LEU A 216 4.40 44.74 9.73
C LEU A 216 2.97 44.71 10.28
N PRO A 217 2.74 45.14 11.53
CA PRO A 217 1.39 45.37 12.00
C PRO A 217 0.83 46.60 11.28
N ALA A 218 -0.24 46.42 10.52
CA ALA A 218 -1.11 47.51 10.07
C ALA A 218 -1.83 48.08 11.30
N GLY A 219 -1.15 48.99 12.00
CA GLY A 219 -1.68 49.72 13.14
C GLY A 219 -2.45 50.96 12.69
N LEU A 220 -3.78 50.85 12.77
CA LEU A 220 -4.74 51.88 13.21
C LEU A 220 -4.61 53.31 12.63
N VAL A 221 -5.50 53.61 11.68
CA VAL A 221 -6.01 54.96 11.44
C VAL A 221 -6.84 55.36 12.66
N ALA A 222 -6.35 56.31 13.45
CA ALA A 222 -7.14 56.97 14.47
C ALA A 222 -7.96 58.10 13.81
N VAL A 223 -9.27 58.04 14.01
CA VAL A 223 -10.23 59.12 13.77
C VAL A 223 -10.44 59.82 15.12
N ALA A 224 -10.04 61.09 15.22
CA ALA A 224 -10.60 62.11 16.10
C ALA A 224 -10.04 63.48 15.67
#